data_AF-A0A535ZY83-F1
#
_entry.id   AF-A0A535ZY83-F1
#
_cell.length_a   1.000
_cell.length_b   1.000
_cell.length_c   1.000
_cell.angle_alpha   90.00
_cell.angle_beta   90.00
_cell.angle_gamma   90.00
#
_symmetry.space_group_name_H-M   'P 1'
#
loop_
_entity.id
_entity.type
_entity.pdbx_description
1 polymer ?
#
loop_
_entity_poly.entity_id
_entity_poly.type
_entity_poly.pdbx_seq_one_letter_code
_entity_poly.pdbx_strand_id
1 'polypeptide(L)'
;MFEANVVVITRPGAPFTIGGLRCDSYYVCHSIPDAVGLTVETPYGTIVHSGDWKFDHTPVDGRQTDFGRLAAIAAKGVLLLMSDSTRAEVPGYTQSERHVAEMFDGIMSRAPGRVITTTFASNISRIRQIVEIAAAWGRKTAIVGRSMENYTKTARELGYLEYPEGSIVHPNEIGKLADHELCIITTGSQGEPTSALSRMALG
;
A
#
# COMPACT_ATOMS: atom_id res chain seq x y z
N MET A 1 -16.27 24.75 -23.53
CA MET A 1 -14.81 24.69 -23.70
C MET A 1 -14.30 24.03 -22.43
N PHE A 2 -14.00 22.72 -22.46
CA PHE A 2 -13.45 22.06 -21.28
C PHE A 2 -12.00 22.57 -21.14
N GLU A 3 -11.77 23.41 -20.13
CA GLU A 3 -10.44 23.93 -19.81
C GLU A 3 -9.47 22.77 -19.50
N ALA A 4 -8.19 23.03 -19.76
CA ALA A 4 -7.09 22.09 -19.63
C ALA A 4 -7.15 21.25 -18.34
N ASN A 5 -6.76 19.98 -18.43
CA ASN A 5 -6.55 19.13 -17.26
C ASN A 5 -5.51 19.80 -16.35
N VAL A 6 -5.95 20.43 -15.26
CA VAL A 6 -5.06 20.99 -14.24
C VAL A 6 -4.50 19.83 -13.44
N VAL A 7 -3.21 19.56 -13.58
CA VAL A 7 -2.48 18.55 -12.79
C VAL A 7 -1.60 19.29 -11.78
N VAL A 8 -1.86 19.08 -10.49
CA VAL A 8 -1.05 19.61 -9.40
C VAL A 8 -0.31 18.44 -8.76
N ILE A 9 1.03 18.47 -8.83
CA ILE A 9 1.89 17.54 -8.09
C ILE A 9 2.31 18.23 -6.80
N THR A 10 1.86 17.70 -5.66
CA THR A 10 2.13 18.26 -4.34
C THR A 10 2.60 17.17 -3.38
N ARG A 11 3.31 17.58 -2.33
CA ARG A 11 3.65 16.68 -1.22
C ARG A 11 2.50 16.69 -0.20
N PRO A 12 2.28 15.59 0.54
CA PRO A 12 1.36 15.60 1.66
C PRO A 12 1.65 16.78 2.61
N GLY A 13 0.64 17.58 2.92
CA GLY A 13 0.78 18.75 3.78
C GLY A 13 1.21 20.05 3.10
N ALA A 14 1.43 20.05 1.78
CA ALA A 14 1.71 21.27 1.03
C ALA A 14 0.41 21.83 0.39
N PRO A 15 0.00 23.06 0.77
CA PRO A 15 -1.21 23.70 0.26
C PRO A 15 -1.04 24.11 -1.21
N PHE A 16 -2.16 24.14 -1.93
CA PHE A 16 -2.23 24.50 -3.34
C PHE A 16 -3.57 25.19 -3.65
N THR A 17 -3.69 25.80 -4.84
CA THR A 17 -4.90 26.52 -5.24
C THR A 17 -5.45 25.95 -6.54
N ILE A 18 -6.76 25.67 -6.58
CA ILE A 18 -7.48 25.26 -7.80
C ILE A 18 -8.74 26.10 -7.93
N GLY A 19 -8.92 26.78 -9.07
CA GLY A 19 -10.13 27.57 -9.33
C GLY A 19 -10.38 28.68 -8.29
N GLY A 20 -9.32 29.22 -7.68
CA GLY A 20 -9.42 30.23 -6.61
C GLY A 20 -9.73 29.67 -5.21
N LEU A 21 -9.94 28.35 -5.08
CA LEU A 21 -10.10 27.68 -3.80
C LEU A 21 -8.75 27.25 -3.25
N ARG A 22 -8.50 27.56 -1.98
CA ARG A 22 -7.32 27.08 -1.26
C ARG A 22 -7.57 25.64 -0.82
N CYS A 23 -6.70 24.75 -1.27
CA CYS A 23 -6.72 23.34 -0.93
C CYS A 23 -5.47 23.00 -0.12
N ASP A 24 -5.60 21.96 0.70
CA ASP A 24 -4.49 21.41 1.45
C ASP A 24 -4.65 19.88 1.55
N SER A 25 -3.59 19.20 1.96
CA SER A 25 -3.60 17.75 2.16
C SER A 25 -3.04 17.39 3.52
N TYR A 26 -3.38 16.20 4.01
CA TYR A 26 -2.78 15.62 5.21
C TYR A 26 -2.52 14.15 4.97
N TYR A 27 -1.36 13.66 5.41
CA TYR A 27 -1.00 12.26 5.23
C TYR A 27 -1.91 11.36 6.07
N VAL A 28 -2.35 10.25 5.47
CA VAL A 28 -3.10 9.18 6.16
C VAL A 28 -2.43 7.84 5.89
N CYS A 29 -2.39 6.97 6.90
CA CYS A 29 -2.04 5.59 6.66
C CYS A 29 -3.10 4.92 5.79
N HIS A 30 -2.66 4.20 4.76
CA HIS A 30 -3.53 3.39 3.93
C HIS A 30 -2.77 2.17 3.37
N SER A 31 -3.38 1.44 2.43
CA SER A 31 -2.82 0.26 1.79
C SER A 31 -1.83 0.58 0.65
N ILE A 32 -1.60 1.86 0.34
CA ILE A 32 -0.64 2.35 -0.65
C ILE A 32 0.15 3.52 -0.02
N PRO A 33 1.45 3.70 -0.36
CA PRO A 33 2.22 4.86 0.07
C PRO A 33 1.61 6.18 -0.39
N ASP A 34 1.91 7.25 0.34
CA ASP A 34 1.53 8.64 0.00
C ASP A 34 0.02 8.90 -0.16
N ALA A 35 -0.81 8.08 0.48
CA ALA A 35 -2.22 8.38 0.64
C ALA A 35 -2.44 9.66 1.46
N VAL A 36 -3.41 10.47 1.05
CA VAL A 36 -3.74 11.74 1.70
C VAL A 36 -5.25 11.93 1.81
N GLY A 37 -5.67 12.59 2.88
CA GLY A 37 -6.92 13.32 2.90
C GLY A 37 -6.73 14.75 2.39
N LEU A 38 -7.82 15.40 2.01
CA LEU A 38 -7.84 16.74 1.42
C LEU A 38 -8.73 17.66 2.23
N THR A 39 -8.34 18.93 2.30
CA THR A 39 -9.20 20.02 2.79
C THR A 39 -9.39 21.05 1.70
N VAL A 40 -10.61 21.55 1.55
CA VAL A 40 -10.96 22.61 0.61
C VAL A 40 -11.59 23.76 1.39
N GLU A 41 -10.93 24.90 1.41
CA GLU A 41 -11.44 26.11 2.04
C GLU A 41 -12.44 26.79 1.12
N THR A 42 -13.67 27.01 1.61
CA THR A 42 -14.73 27.73 0.89
C THR A 42 -15.19 28.95 1.69
N PRO A 43 -15.88 29.92 1.08
CA PRO A 43 -16.48 31.04 1.82
C PRO A 43 -17.48 30.62 2.91
N TYR A 44 -18.02 29.39 2.85
CA TYR A 44 -18.97 28.87 3.83
C TYR A 44 -18.33 28.01 4.92
N GLY A 45 -17.04 27.68 4.79
CA GLY A 45 -16.30 26.82 5.70
C GLY A 45 -15.47 25.76 5.00
N THR A 46 -14.74 24.98 5.80
CA THR A 46 -13.80 23.96 5.30
C THR A 46 -14.53 22.65 5.02
N ILE A 47 -14.37 22.12 3.81
CA ILE A 47 -14.77 20.75 3.44
C ILE A 47 -13.55 19.85 3.64
N VAL A 48 -13.74 18.70 4.28
CA VAL A 48 -12.72 17.67 4.47
C VAL A 48 -13.14 16.41 3.74
N HIS A 49 -12.26 15.88 2.90
CA HIS A 49 -12.41 14.57 2.26
C HIS A 49 -11.30 13.65 2.77
N SER A 50 -11.65 12.58 3.48
CA SER A 50 -10.62 11.74 4.13
C SER A 50 -9.76 10.97 3.13
N GLY A 51 -10.29 10.70 1.94
CA GLY A 51 -9.80 9.62 1.09
C GLY A 51 -10.04 8.27 1.78
N ASP A 52 -9.38 7.22 1.32
CA ASP A 52 -9.38 5.94 2.01
C ASP A 52 -8.30 5.95 3.09
N TRP A 53 -8.64 5.50 4.29
CA TRP A 53 -7.74 5.64 5.43
C TRP A 53 -7.90 4.50 6.44
N LYS A 54 -6.86 4.32 7.25
CA LYS A 54 -6.91 3.58 8.51
C LYS A 54 -5.99 4.26 9.52
N PHE A 55 -6.15 3.93 10.79
CA PHE A 55 -5.13 4.25 11.80
C PHE A 55 -4.27 3.02 12.03
N ASP A 56 -3.02 3.09 11.60
CA ASP A 56 -1.97 2.16 12.01
C ASP A 56 -0.95 2.94 12.83
N HIS A 57 -0.75 2.54 14.09
CA HIS A 57 0.20 3.18 14.99
C HIS A 57 1.63 2.67 14.80
N THR A 58 1.83 1.65 13.97
CA THR A 58 3.11 1.00 13.73
C THR A 58 3.29 0.65 12.25
N PRO A 59 3.02 1.58 11.32
CA PRO A 59 3.03 1.30 9.90
C PRO A 59 4.43 0.88 9.44
N VAL A 60 4.48 0.04 8.40
CA VAL A 60 5.73 -0.56 7.89
C VAL A 60 6.68 0.50 7.33
N ASP A 61 6.15 1.56 6.72
CA ASP A 61 6.93 2.68 6.20
C ASP A 61 7.31 3.70 7.29
N GLY A 62 6.89 3.47 8.55
CA GLY A 62 7.15 4.35 9.69
C GLY A 62 6.36 5.66 9.70
N ARG A 63 5.48 5.89 8.72
CA ARG A 63 4.73 7.15 8.60
C ARG A 63 3.31 6.98 9.12
N GLN A 64 3.04 7.57 10.28
CA GLN A 64 1.71 7.58 10.88
C GLN A 64 0.82 8.65 10.24
N THR A 65 -0.51 8.45 10.29
CA THR A 65 -1.49 9.51 9.98
C THR A 65 -1.18 10.77 10.79
N ASP A 66 -1.25 11.93 10.14
CA ASP A 66 -0.91 13.21 10.77
C ASP A 66 -2.03 13.71 11.70
N PHE A 67 -2.06 13.17 12.91
CA PHE A 67 -3.03 13.54 13.94
C PHE A 67 -2.92 15.01 14.37
N GLY A 68 -1.71 15.58 14.32
CA GLY A 68 -1.48 17.00 14.66
C GLY A 68 -2.18 17.93 13.67
N ARG A 69 -2.04 17.65 12.38
CA ARG A 69 -2.73 18.38 11.33
C ARG A 69 -4.23 18.17 11.33
N LEU A 70 -4.69 16.94 11.59
CA LEU A 70 -6.12 16.65 11.77
C LEU A 70 -6.72 17.46 12.92
N ALA A 71 -6.04 17.56 14.06
CA ALA A 71 -6.48 18.38 15.18
C ALA A 71 -6.52 19.87 14.82
N ALA A 72 -5.53 20.37 14.08
CA ALA A 72 -5.51 21.76 13.60
C ALA A 72 -6.65 22.06 12.60
N ILE A 73 -6.99 21.10 11.73
CA ILE A 73 -8.14 21.19 10.82
C ILE A 73 -9.45 21.23 11.62
N ALA A 74 -9.61 20.32 12.59
CA ALA A 74 -10.80 20.29 13.43
C ALA A 74 -10.99 21.57 14.24
N ALA A 75 -9.90 22.14 14.80
CA ALA A 75 -9.93 23.37 15.58
C ALA A 75 -10.37 24.60 14.78
N LYS A 76 -10.17 24.62 13.45
CA LYS A 76 -10.64 25.69 12.56
C LYS A 76 -12.14 25.61 12.26
N GLY A 77 -12.79 24.49 12.59
CA GLY A 77 -14.16 24.19 12.22
C GLY A 77 -14.25 23.53 10.84
N VAL A 78 -14.99 22.42 10.78
CA VAL A 78 -15.27 21.66 9.56
C VAL A 78 -16.75 21.79 9.24
N LEU A 79 -17.06 22.27 8.04
CA LEU A 79 -18.43 22.40 7.54
C LEU A 79 -18.99 21.04 7.12
N LEU A 80 -18.18 20.25 6.40
CA LEU A 80 -18.57 18.96 5.84
C LEU A 80 -17.37 18.01 5.91
N LEU A 81 -17.60 16.80 6.42
CA LEU A 81 -16.67 15.68 6.34
C LEU A 81 -17.24 14.60 5.41
N MET A 82 -16.49 14.26 4.38
CA MET A 82 -16.71 13.09 3.53
C MET A 82 -15.69 12.03 3.92
N SER A 83 -16.15 10.98 4.61
CA SER A 83 -15.28 9.92 5.14
C SER A 83 -15.49 8.58 4.45
N ASP A 84 -14.41 7.80 4.30
CA ASP A 84 -14.47 6.38 3.98
C ASP A 84 -15.36 5.63 4.99
N SER A 85 -16.20 4.74 4.46
CA SER A 85 -17.18 3.92 5.20
C SER A 85 -17.01 2.42 4.93
N THR A 86 -15.97 2.00 4.20
CA THR A 86 -15.75 0.63 3.72
C THR A 86 -15.79 -0.42 4.84
N ARG A 87 -15.35 -0.06 6.06
CA ARG A 87 -15.36 -0.96 7.23
C ARG A 87 -16.21 -0.42 8.39
N ALA A 88 -17.14 0.50 8.14
CA ALA A 88 -17.92 1.16 9.20
C ALA A 88 -18.77 0.18 10.04
N GLU A 89 -19.15 -0.96 9.47
CA GLU A 89 -19.95 -1.99 10.16
C GLU A 89 -19.10 -2.98 10.98
N VAL A 90 -17.77 -2.92 10.88
CA VAL A 90 -16.85 -3.83 11.58
C VAL A 90 -16.46 -3.22 12.93
N PRO A 91 -16.82 -3.83 14.07
CA PRO A 91 -16.48 -3.30 15.38
C PRO A 91 -14.97 -3.39 15.66
N GLY A 92 -14.49 -2.50 16.53
CA GLY A 92 -13.09 -2.49 16.97
C GLY A 92 -12.19 -1.68 16.03
N TYR A 93 -10.97 -2.18 15.83
CA TYR A 93 -9.92 -1.46 15.11
C TYR A 93 -9.23 -2.38 14.10
N THR A 94 -8.72 -1.79 13.02
CA THR A 94 -7.84 -2.51 12.09
C THR A 94 -6.50 -2.75 12.79
N GLN A 95 -6.06 -4.00 12.85
CA GLN A 95 -4.77 -4.35 13.41
C GLN A 95 -3.63 -3.74 12.58
N SER A 96 -2.50 -3.52 13.24
CA SER A 96 -1.26 -3.08 12.61
C SER A 96 -0.82 -4.03 11.51
N GLU A 97 -0.23 -3.48 10.44
CA GLU A 97 0.45 -4.26 9.41
C GLU A 97 1.60 -5.11 10.00
N ARG A 98 2.23 -4.72 11.11
CA ARG A 98 3.28 -5.55 11.75
C ARG A 98 2.77 -6.90 12.20
N HIS A 99 1.50 -7.00 12.57
CA HIS A 99 0.92 -8.29 12.91
C HIS A 99 0.91 -9.24 11.69
N VAL A 100 0.76 -8.69 10.48
CA VAL A 100 0.85 -9.48 9.26
C VAL A 100 2.28 -9.99 9.02
N ALA A 101 3.31 -9.20 9.36
CA ALA A 101 4.69 -9.68 9.33
C ALA A 101 4.90 -10.89 10.26
N GLU A 102 4.40 -10.85 11.50
CA GLU A 102 4.48 -11.98 12.45
C GLU A 102 3.82 -13.24 11.89
N MET A 103 2.69 -13.09 11.19
CA MET A 103 2.00 -14.21 10.55
C MET A 103 2.82 -14.81 9.39
N PHE A 104 3.42 -13.97 8.54
CA PHE A 104 4.30 -14.47 7.48
C PHE A 104 5.54 -15.16 8.03
N ASP A 105 6.15 -14.63 9.08
CA ASP A 105 7.31 -15.23 9.75
C ASP A 105 6.98 -16.64 10.26
N GLY A 106 5.85 -16.77 10.96
CA GLY A 106 5.36 -18.07 11.42
C GLY A 106 5.03 -19.05 10.28
N ILE A 107 4.57 -18.57 9.13
CA ILE A 107 4.29 -19.45 7.96
C ILE A 107 5.61 -19.89 7.30
N MET A 108 6.51 -18.95 7.01
CA MET A 108 7.73 -19.22 6.25
C MET A 108 8.75 -20.07 7.02
N SER A 109 8.81 -19.91 8.35
CA SER A 109 9.66 -20.71 9.24
C SER A 109 9.31 -22.20 9.26
N ARG A 110 8.07 -22.56 8.93
CA ARG A 110 7.56 -23.95 8.99
C ARG A 110 7.27 -24.58 7.64
N ALA A 111 7.32 -23.80 6.56
CA ALA A 111 6.99 -24.29 5.22
C ALA A 111 8.14 -25.15 4.64
N PRO A 112 7.96 -26.47 4.42
CA PRO A 112 9.03 -27.34 3.92
C PRO A 112 9.29 -27.19 2.42
N GLY A 113 8.40 -26.52 1.68
CA GLY A 113 8.49 -26.32 0.24
C GLY A 113 8.30 -24.86 -0.14
N ARG A 114 7.85 -24.64 -1.37
CA ARG A 114 7.63 -23.31 -1.94
C ARG A 114 6.50 -22.58 -1.24
N VAL A 115 6.71 -21.29 -0.98
CA VAL A 115 5.65 -20.40 -0.49
C VAL A 115 5.13 -19.58 -1.67
N ILE A 116 3.83 -19.65 -1.94
CA ILE A 116 3.15 -18.81 -2.93
C ILE A 116 2.18 -17.91 -2.17
N THR A 117 2.32 -16.60 -2.35
CA THR A 117 1.50 -15.58 -1.70
C THR A 117 0.90 -14.65 -2.73
N THR A 118 -0.29 -14.12 -2.42
CA THR A 118 -0.97 -13.16 -3.28
C THR A 118 -1.39 -11.92 -2.51
N THR A 119 -1.28 -10.77 -3.15
CA THR A 119 -1.70 -9.48 -2.64
C THR A 119 -1.97 -8.50 -3.78
N PHE A 120 -2.54 -7.34 -3.47
CA PHE A 120 -2.71 -6.27 -4.46
C PHE A 120 -1.35 -5.66 -4.85
N ALA A 121 -1.21 -5.30 -6.13
CA ALA A 121 0.00 -4.66 -6.66
C ALA A 121 0.32 -3.30 -6.06
N SER A 122 -0.70 -2.58 -5.64
CA SER A 122 -0.56 -1.31 -4.93
C SER A 122 -0.05 -1.47 -3.50
N ASN A 123 -0.12 -2.66 -2.89
CA ASN A 123 0.27 -2.83 -1.49
C ASN A 123 1.78 -3.04 -1.32
N ILE A 124 2.52 -1.95 -1.52
CA ILE A 124 3.98 -1.92 -1.48
C ILE A 124 4.51 -2.34 -0.09
N SER A 125 3.86 -1.90 0.99
CA SER A 125 4.21 -2.29 2.36
C SER A 125 4.07 -3.80 2.58
N ARG A 126 3.08 -4.45 1.95
CA ARG A 126 2.93 -5.90 2.01
C ARG A 126 4.02 -6.62 1.23
N ILE A 127 4.33 -6.14 0.02
CA ILE A 127 5.40 -6.70 -0.82
C ILE A 127 6.74 -6.63 -0.06
N ARG A 128 7.05 -5.47 0.54
CA ARG A 128 8.26 -5.27 1.37
C ARG A 128 8.37 -6.33 2.47
N GLN A 129 7.33 -6.45 3.31
CA GLN A 129 7.32 -7.41 4.41
C GLN A 129 7.54 -8.85 3.92
N ILE A 130 6.86 -9.25 2.86
CA ILE A 130 7.02 -10.61 2.30
C ILE A 130 8.46 -10.85 1.85
N VAL A 131 9.08 -9.89 1.13
CA VAL A 131 10.45 -10.03 0.64
C VAL A 131 11.47 -10.07 1.78
N GLU A 132 11.34 -9.18 2.77
CA GLU A 132 12.24 -9.13 3.92
C GLU A 132 12.18 -10.43 4.75
N ILE A 133 10.97 -10.93 5.02
CA ILE A 133 10.77 -12.17 5.79
C ILE A 133 11.23 -13.38 4.99
N ALA A 134 10.92 -13.45 3.69
CA ALA A 134 11.40 -14.53 2.83
C ALA A 134 12.94 -14.58 2.85
N ALA A 135 13.60 -13.44 2.71
CA ALA A 135 15.06 -13.35 2.78
C ALA A 135 15.61 -13.80 4.14
N ALA A 136 14.95 -13.45 5.24
CA ALA A 136 15.34 -13.87 6.60
C ALA A 136 15.30 -15.40 6.78
N TRP A 137 14.38 -16.08 6.09
CA TRP A 137 14.27 -17.55 6.09
C TRP A 137 15.02 -18.22 4.93
N GLY A 138 15.99 -17.53 4.32
CA GLY A 138 16.85 -18.09 3.28
C GLY A 138 16.16 -18.29 1.93
N ARG A 139 15.00 -17.65 1.71
CA ARG A 139 14.24 -17.74 0.47
C ARG A 139 14.56 -16.56 -0.45
N LYS A 140 14.64 -16.85 -1.74
CA LYS A 140 14.59 -15.87 -2.83
C LYS A 140 13.14 -15.64 -3.23
N THR A 141 12.79 -14.41 -3.55
CA THR A 141 11.44 -14.02 -3.95
C THR A 141 11.36 -13.78 -5.45
N ALA A 142 10.42 -14.43 -6.13
CA ALA A 142 10.05 -14.10 -7.50
C ALA A 142 8.73 -13.32 -7.49
N ILE A 143 8.70 -12.17 -8.16
CA ILE A 143 7.48 -11.37 -8.34
C ILE A 143 6.89 -11.72 -9.70
N VAL A 144 5.66 -12.21 -9.72
CA VAL A 144 5.01 -12.75 -10.91
C VAL A 144 3.74 -11.96 -11.23
N GLY A 145 3.74 -11.39 -12.44
CA GLY A 145 2.56 -10.74 -13.01
C GLY A 145 2.85 -9.28 -13.33
N ARG A 146 2.43 -8.86 -14.52
CA ARG A 146 2.74 -7.54 -15.10
C ARG A 146 2.46 -6.37 -14.15
N SER A 147 1.30 -6.37 -13.49
CA SER A 147 0.96 -5.29 -12.55
C SER A 147 1.88 -5.28 -11.33
N MET A 148 2.23 -6.44 -10.77
CA MET A 148 3.14 -6.54 -9.64
C MET A 148 4.54 -6.03 -10.02
N GLU A 149 5.04 -6.47 -11.18
CA GLU A 149 6.35 -6.05 -11.70
C GLU A 149 6.42 -4.54 -11.90
N ASN A 150 5.40 -3.96 -12.55
CA ASN A 150 5.33 -2.52 -12.80
C ASN A 150 5.30 -1.72 -11.49
N TYR A 151 4.42 -2.08 -10.55
CA TYR A 151 4.29 -1.35 -9.28
C TYR A 151 5.55 -1.47 -8.42
N THR A 152 6.14 -2.67 -8.34
CA THR A 152 7.38 -2.92 -7.59
C THR A 152 8.53 -2.11 -8.18
N LYS A 153 8.67 -2.11 -9.51
CA LYS A 153 9.70 -1.32 -10.20
C LYS A 153 9.55 0.17 -9.92
N THR A 154 8.36 0.72 -10.15
CA THR A 154 8.07 2.14 -9.90
C THR A 154 8.28 2.50 -8.43
N ALA A 155 7.79 1.68 -7.50
CA ALA A 155 7.97 1.91 -6.08
C ALA A 155 9.45 1.91 -5.66
N ARG A 156 10.27 1.02 -6.25
CA ARG A 156 11.72 1.00 -6.00
C ARG A 156 12.42 2.22 -6.59
N GLU A 157 12.08 2.62 -7.81
CA GLU A 157 12.63 3.81 -8.47
C GLU A 157 12.30 5.11 -7.70
N LEU A 158 11.12 5.16 -7.07
CA LEU A 158 10.66 6.30 -6.26
C LEU A 158 11.09 6.21 -4.78
N GLY A 159 11.75 5.14 -4.35
CA GLY A 159 12.22 4.97 -2.96
C GLY A 159 11.14 4.53 -1.96
N TYR A 160 9.98 4.06 -2.42
CA TYR A 160 8.93 3.49 -1.55
C TYR A 160 9.15 2.02 -1.20
N LEU A 161 9.99 1.32 -1.97
CA LEU A 161 10.27 -0.10 -1.77
C LEU A 161 11.76 -0.34 -1.66
N GLU A 162 12.16 -0.83 -0.50
CA GLU A 162 13.52 -1.29 -0.20
C GLU A 162 13.44 -2.76 0.24
N TYR A 163 14.45 -3.54 -0.14
CA TYR A 163 14.60 -4.92 0.28
C TYR A 163 16.07 -5.35 0.17
N PRO A 164 16.49 -6.41 0.89
CA PRO A 164 17.88 -6.87 0.87
C PRO A 164 18.37 -7.19 -0.54
N GLU A 165 19.62 -6.84 -0.85
CA GLU A 165 20.20 -7.16 -2.16
C GLU A 165 20.21 -8.67 -2.42
N GLY A 166 19.94 -9.04 -3.67
CA GLY A 166 19.84 -10.45 -4.07
C GLY A 166 18.66 -11.20 -3.47
N SER A 167 17.73 -10.57 -2.73
CA SER A 167 16.52 -11.24 -2.24
C SER A 167 15.51 -11.53 -3.36
N ILE A 168 15.51 -10.76 -4.44
CA ILE A 168 14.63 -10.97 -5.60
C ILE A 168 15.36 -11.65 -6.74
N VAL A 169 14.70 -12.61 -7.39
CA VAL A 169 15.17 -13.31 -8.59
C VAL A 169 14.18 -13.12 -9.74
N HIS A 170 14.68 -13.25 -10.98
CA HIS A 170 13.81 -13.18 -12.15
C HIS A 170 12.91 -14.43 -12.22
N PRO A 171 11.63 -14.34 -12.65
CA PRO A 171 10.75 -15.51 -12.75
C PRO A 171 11.33 -16.69 -13.54
N ASN A 172 12.16 -16.45 -14.56
CA ASN A 172 12.85 -17.49 -15.33
C ASN A 172 13.90 -18.29 -14.53
N GLU A 173 14.28 -17.82 -13.33
CA GLU A 173 15.23 -18.51 -12.45
C GLU A 173 14.53 -19.43 -11.45
N ILE A 174 13.19 -19.37 -11.34
CA ILE A 174 12.39 -20.20 -10.44
C ILE A 174 12.74 -21.70 -10.57
N GLY A 175 12.89 -22.19 -11.81
CA GLY A 175 13.21 -23.60 -12.08
C GLY A 175 14.61 -24.04 -11.66
N LYS A 176 15.48 -23.12 -11.22
CA LYS A 176 16.86 -23.40 -10.79
C LYS A 176 17.00 -23.49 -9.27
N LEU A 177 15.99 -23.05 -8.52
CA LEU A 177 16.02 -23.01 -7.06
C LEU A 177 15.28 -24.21 -6.47
N ALA A 178 15.72 -24.67 -5.30
CA ALA A 178 14.96 -25.69 -4.58
C ALA A 178 13.65 -25.08 -4.04
N ASP A 179 12.60 -25.89 -3.91
CA ASP A 179 11.28 -25.37 -3.50
C ASP A 179 11.31 -24.64 -2.15
N HIS A 180 12.07 -25.15 -1.18
CA HIS A 180 12.21 -24.53 0.15
C HIS A 180 12.98 -23.21 0.13
N GLU A 181 13.69 -22.89 -0.96
CA GLU A 181 14.42 -21.63 -1.14
C GLU A 181 13.57 -20.59 -1.87
N LEU A 182 12.30 -20.87 -2.19
CA LEU A 182 11.49 -20.02 -3.04
C LEU A 182 10.25 -19.45 -2.35
N CYS A 183 10.07 -18.14 -2.50
CA CYS A 183 8.83 -17.41 -2.28
C CYS A 183 8.35 -16.81 -3.61
N ILE A 184 7.06 -16.93 -3.93
CA ILE A 184 6.45 -16.30 -5.10
C ILE A 184 5.40 -15.31 -4.63
N ILE A 185 5.51 -14.06 -5.05
CA ILE A 185 4.45 -13.06 -4.92
C ILE A 185 3.73 -12.95 -6.25
N THR A 186 2.43 -13.20 -6.27
CA THR A 186 1.63 -13.23 -7.49
C THR A 186 0.35 -12.40 -7.40
N THR A 187 -0.14 -11.92 -8.55
CA THR A 187 -1.52 -11.42 -8.68
C THR A 187 -2.54 -12.55 -8.53
N GLY A 188 -3.81 -12.19 -8.32
CA GLY A 188 -4.92 -13.15 -8.27
C GLY A 188 -5.62 -13.25 -6.93
N SER A 189 -5.42 -12.29 -6.02
CA SER A 189 -6.01 -12.31 -4.67
C SER A 189 -7.54 -12.32 -4.67
N GLN A 190 -8.18 -11.92 -5.77
CA GLN A 190 -9.65 -11.91 -5.91
C GLN A 190 -10.14 -12.99 -6.90
N GLY A 191 -9.27 -13.91 -7.33
CA GLY A 191 -9.63 -14.95 -8.28
C GLY A 191 -9.85 -14.44 -9.70
N GLU A 192 -9.20 -13.34 -10.10
CA GLU A 192 -9.34 -12.79 -11.44
C GLU A 192 -8.95 -13.85 -12.49
N PRO A 193 -9.79 -14.14 -13.50
CA PRO A 193 -9.58 -15.28 -14.41
C PRO A 193 -8.25 -15.26 -15.15
N THR A 194 -7.74 -14.06 -15.44
CA THR A 194 -6.47 -13.83 -16.16
C THR A 194 -5.28 -13.58 -15.22
N SER A 195 -5.45 -13.76 -13.90
CA SER A 195 -4.35 -13.62 -12.94
C SER A 195 -3.36 -14.77 -13.04
N ALA A 196 -2.17 -14.56 -12.50
CA ALA A 196 -1.15 -15.60 -12.46
C ALA A 196 -1.54 -16.75 -11.52
N LEU A 197 -2.15 -16.47 -10.36
CA LEU A 197 -2.62 -17.51 -9.45
C LEU A 197 -3.70 -18.40 -10.07
N SER A 198 -4.69 -17.81 -10.75
CA SER A 198 -5.76 -18.58 -11.42
C SER A 198 -5.20 -19.51 -12.50
N ARG A 199 -4.20 -19.07 -13.27
CA ARG A 199 -3.52 -19.94 -14.25
C ARG A 199 -2.76 -21.07 -13.57
N MET A 200 -2.01 -20.79 -12.50
CA MET A 200 -1.29 -21.83 -11.75
C MET A 200 -2.24 -22.91 -11.21
N ALA A 201 -3.45 -22.54 -10.80
CA ALA A 201 -4.44 -23.46 -10.26
C ALA A 201 -5.06 -24.39 -11.34
N LEU A 202 -5.08 -23.97 -12.60
CA LEU A 202 -5.68 -24.72 -13.71
C LEU A 202 -4.71 -25.69 -14.41
N GLY A 203 -3.40 -25.54 -14.16
CA GLY A 203 -2.33 -26.29 -14.85
C GLY A 203 -1.94 -25.69 -16.20
#